data_AF-G7ED51-F1
#
_entry.id   AF-G7ED51-F1
#
_cell.length_a   1.000
_cell.length_b   1.000
_cell.length_c   1.000
_cell.angle_alpha   90.00
_cell.angle_beta   90.00
_cell.angle_gamma   90.00
#
_symmetry.space_group_name_H-M   'P 1'
#
loop_
_entity.id
_entity.type
_entity.pdbx_description
1 polymer ?
#
loop_
_entity_poly.entity_id
_entity_poly.type
_entity_poly.pdbx_seq_one_letter_code
_entity_poly.pdbx_strand_id
1 'polypeptide(L)'
;MELINFKVGCKTISLKILDILLTERFDNNLTTLPNNNKSFIGVKDYMDIPTPVFDLGIILNNISTEQSNAHVLKQLRTWQEKLLNWFNTLQSNLLNSSASISSNDAELQDFVLFYKEFNTDNEDLKLTMSRLNEPFQSLLETVKEAISAHNQSDYKQVSALLEKIKRSNLIQLERLFESAKEQITLDYKPIIVFTTKDGLNPHVGLLVDKVEDNIDYKKEDIKSLDKLTEVGFDLDPQTKNMMRGLIKLSQKHSVLIDPSVIFKPTQLEESESEETQAYGLF
;
A
#
# COMPACT_ATOMS: atom_id res chain seq x y z
N MET A 1 28.37 -8.59 4.36
CA MET A 1 27.95 -7.17 4.46
C MET A 1 26.57 -7.21 5.09
N GLU A 2 26.26 -6.26 5.97
CA GLU A 2 24.97 -6.21 6.66
C GLU A 2 24.03 -5.22 5.95
N LEU A 3 22.78 -5.63 5.72
CA LEU A 3 21.70 -4.76 5.23
C LEU A 3 20.55 -4.73 6.20
N ILE A 4 19.88 -3.59 6.24
CA ILE A 4 18.57 -3.47 6.85
C ILE A 4 17.53 -3.44 5.74
N ASN A 5 16.53 -4.30 5.85
CA ASN A 5 15.37 -4.33 4.98
C ASN A 5 14.28 -3.40 5.52
N PHE A 6 13.64 -2.69 4.59
CA PHE A 6 12.50 -1.84 4.86
C PHE A 6 11.38 -2.18 3.89
N LYS A 7 10.14 -2.03 4.36
CA LYS A 7 8.96 -2.14 3.52
C LYS A 7 8.61 -0.78 2.91
N VAL A 8 8.32 -0.78 1.61
CA VAL A 8 7.84 0.38 0.86
C VAL A 8 6.74 -0.08 -0.11
N GLY A 9 5.49 0.11 0.28
CA GLY A 9 4.31 -0.46 -0.37
C GLY A 9 4.41 -1.98 -0.46
N CYS A 10 4.44 -2.48 -1.69
CA CYS A 10 4.56 -3.91 -2.01
C CYS A 10 6.02 -4.40 -2.12
N LYS A 11 7.00 -3.51 -1.98
CA LYS A 11 8.41 -3.80 -2.20
C LYS A 11 9.16 -3.87 -0.88
N THR A 12 10.18 -4.72 -0.85
CA THR A 12 11.20 -4.70 0.19
C THR A 12 12.47 -4.07 -0.39
N ILE A 13 12.98 -3.04 0.27
CA ILE A 13 14.22 -2.36 -0.11
C ILE A 13 15.29 -2.63 0.94
N SER A 14 16.53 -2.81 0.51
CA SER A 14 17.67 -2.98 1.39
C SER A 14 18.59 -1.77 1.34
N LEU A 15 19.04 -1.32 2.50
CA LEU A 15 20.08 -0.32 2.67
C LEU A 15 21.24 -0.92 3.45
N LYS A 16 22.48 -0.54 3.13
CA LYS A 16 23.63 -0.96 3.96
C LYS A 16 23.51 -0.30 5.32
N ILE A 17 23.81 -1.06 6.37
CA ILE A 17 23.76 -0.52 7.73
C ILE A 17 24.69 0.70 7.91
N LEU A 18 25.84 0.68 7.23
CA LEU A 18 26.83 1.76 7.26
C LEU A 18 26.35 3.04 6.57
N ASP A 19 25.33 2.95 5.72
CA ASP A 19 24.77 4.10 5.01
C ASP A 19 23.59 4.71 5.80
N ILE A 20 23.29 4.22 7.01
CA ILE A 20 22.16 4.66 7.87
C ILE A 20 22.72 5.32 9.13
N LEU A 21 22.29 6.56 9.41
CA LEU A 21 22.61 7.28 10.65
C LEU A 21 21.58 7.01 11.75
N LEU A 22 20.30 7.11 11.41
CA LEU A 22 19.20 7.02 12.36
C LEU A 22 17.89 6.67 11.64
N THR A 23 17.00 6.00 12.36
CA THR A 23 15.59 5.89 11.98
C THR A 23 14.73 6.67 12.97
N GLU A 24 13.81 7.48 12.47
CA GLU A 24 12.86 8.24 13.28
C GLU A 24 11.43 7.95 12.84
N ARG A 25 10.46 7.98 13.75
CA ARG A 25 9.05 7.94 13.37
C ARG A 25 8.68 9.18 12.54
N PHE A 26 7.85 8.99 11.52
CA PHE A 26 7.30 10.10 10.78
C PHE A 26 6.04 10.65 11.46
N ASP A 27 6.14 11.90 11.95
CA ASP A 27 5.05 12.62 12.63
C ASP A 27 4.55 13.84 11.81
N ASN A 28 4.77 13.83 10.49
CA ASN A 28 4.34 14.88 9.56
C ASN A 28 4.77 16.32 9.97
N ASN A 29 5.97 16.44 10.52
CA ASN A 29 6.53 17.68 11.06
C ASN A 29 7.65 18.27 10.18
N LEU A 30 7.52 18.12 8.87
CA LEU A 30 8.51 18.61 7.89
C LEU A 30 8.26 20.06 7.53
N THR A 31 9.34 20.81 7.27
CA THR A 31 9.24 22.13 6.63
C THR A 31 9.06 21.95 5.13
N THR A 32 7.93 22.40 4.60
CA THR A 32 7.67 22.34 3.16
C THR A 32 8.42 23.44 2.42
N LEU A 33 9.02 23.08 1.30
CA LEU A 33 9.70 24.02 0.39
C LEU A 33 9.06 23.94 -0.99
N PRO A 34 8.97 25.05 -1.74
CA PRO A 34 8.47 25.04 -3.10
C PRO A 34 9.40 24.18 -3.98
N ASN A 35 8.87 23.09 -4.53
CA ASN A 35 9.61 22.15 -5.36
C ASN A 35 8.68 21.46 -6.37
N ASN A 36 9.21 21.09 -7.53
CA ASN A 36 8.50 20.34 -8.57
C ASN A 36 8.69 18.82 -8.44
N ASN A 37 9.64 18.36 -7.61
CA ASN A 37 9.85 16.94 -7.39
C ASN A 37 8.75 16.37 -6.48
N LYS A 38 7.88 15.52 -7.04
CA LYS A 38 6.76 14.88 -6.32
C LYS A 38 7.19 14.00 -5.16
N SER A 39 8.40 13.42 -5.23
CA SER A 39 8.91 12.56 -4.16
C SER A 39 9.49 13.35 -2.99
N PHE A 40 9.78 14.63 -3.16
CA PHE A 40 10.25 15.48 -2.07
C PHE A 40 9.07 15.91 -1.19
N ILE A 41 9.13 15.57 0.10
CA ILE A 41 8.03 15.83 1.04
C ILE A 41 8.36 16.93 2.06
N GLY A 42 9.62 17.37 2.13
CA GLY A 42 10.03 18.52 2.95
C GLY A 42 11.45 18.38 3.49
N VAL A 43 11.81 19.25 4.42
CA VAL A 43 13.09 19.28 5.11
C VAL A 43 12.88 19.02 6.60
N LYS A 44 13.82 18.34 7.22
CA LYS A 44 13.90 18.16 8.67
C LYS A 44 15.34 18.31 9.14
N ASP A 45 15.51 18.97 10.27
CA ASP A 45 16.83 19.12 10.87
C ASP A 45 17.24 17.81 11.53
N TYR A 46 18.38 17.28 11.10
CA TYR A 46 19.11 16.23 11.81
C TYR A 46 20.37 16.85 12.39
N MET A 47 20.49 16.90 13.71
CA MET A 47 21.63 17.52 14.40
C MET A 47 21.96 18.93 13.85
N ASP A 48 20.94 19.80 13.75
CA ASP A 48 21.03 21.16 13.22
C ASP A 48 21.44 21.27 11.73
N ILE A 49 21.44 20.15 10.99
CA ILE A 49 21.67 20.11 9.55
C ILE A 49 20.34 19.90 8.82
N PRO A 50 19.87 20.89 8.03
CA PRO A 50 18.65 20.77 7.25
C PRO A 50 18.78 19.64 6.22
N THR A 51 18.05 18.56 6.43
CA THR A 51 18.14 17.35 5.62
C THR A 51 16.86 17.17 4.80
N PRO A 52 16.95 17.06 3.46
CA PRO A 52 15.79 16.86 2.63
C PRO A 52 15.25 15.43 2.78
N VAL A 53 13.92 15.30 2.83
CA VAL A 53 13.21 14.03 3.03
C VAL A 53 12.40 13.67 1.79
N PHE A 54 12.52 12.41 1.36
CA PHE A 54 11.87 11.87 0.18
C PHE A 54 10.98 10.67 0.50
N ASP A 55 9.85 10.57 -0.18
CA ASP A 55 8.95 9.42 -0.12
C ASP A 55 9.40 8.32 -1.10
N LEU A 56 9.95 7.22 -0.57
CA LEU A 56 10.35 6.08 -1.39
C LEU A 56 9.16 5.39 -2.04
N GLY A 57 7.96 5.46 -1.46
CA GLY A 57 6.75 4.97 -2.08
C GLY A 57 6.47 5.70 -3.40
N ILE A 58 6.57 7.03 -3.40
CA ILE A 58 6.42 7.83 -4.62
C ILE A 58 7.51 7.49 -5.64
N ILE A 59 8.77 7.35 -5.21
CA ILE A 59 9.89 7.02 -6.11
C ILE A 59 9.69 5.64 -6.75
N LEU A 60 9.32 4.63 -5.97
CA LEU A 60 9.31 3.23 -6.44
C LEU A 60 7.95 2.76 -6.98
N ASN A 61 6.86 3.42 -6.62
CA ASN A 61 5.49 3.01 -6.93
C ASN A 61 4.67 4.11 -7.62
N ASN A 62 5.23 5.31 -7.84
CA ASN A 62 4.55 6.52 -8.35
C ASN A 62 3.41 7.07 -7.46
N ILE A 63 3.10 6.40 -6.35
CA ILE A 63 2.09 6.78 -5.36
C ILE A 63 2.66 6.51 -3.97
N SER A 64 2.31 7.34 -2.98
CA SER A 64 2.71 7.05 -1.60
C SER A 64 1.92 5.86 -1.04
N THR A 65 2.50 5.16 -0.07
CA THR A 65 1.79 4.10 0.66
C THR A 65 0.55 4.66 1.37
N GLU A 66 0.63 5.88 1.91
CA GLU A 66 -0.52 6.58 2.50
C GLU A 66 -1.68 6.73 1.51
N GLN A 67 -1.40 7.20 0.28
CA GLN A 67 -2.40 7.38 -0.76
C GLN A 67 -3.00 6.04 -1.21
N SER A 68 -2.16 5.01 -1.37
CA SER A 68 -2.60 3.65 -1.68
C SER A 68 -3.53 3.11 -0.59
N ASN A 69 -3.13 3.22 0.67
CA ASN A 69 -3.94 2.80 1.82
C ASN A 69 -5.27 3.56 1.90
N ALA A 70 -5.25 4.88 1.66
CA ALA A 70 -6.46 5.69 1.63
C ALA A 70 -7.43 5.25 0.52
N HIS A 71 -6.91 4.84 -0.64
CA HIS A 71 -7.74 4.29 -1.72
C HIS A 71 -8.42 2.97 -1.31
N VAL A 72 -7.65 2.04 -0.75
CA VAL A 72 -8.18 0.75 -0.28
C VAL A 72 -9.21 0.95 0.83
N LEU A 73 -8.95 1.83 1.80
CA LEU A 73 -9.89 2.16 2.87
C LEU A 73 -11.20 2.74 2.31
N LYS A 74 -11.11 3.61 1.30
CA LYS A 74 -12.29 4.15 0.62
C LYS A 74 -13.08 3.05 -0.10
N GLN A 75 -12.41 2.15 -0.81
CA GLN A 75 -13.05 1.01 -1.47
C GLN A 75 -13.78 0.12 -0.47
N LEU A 76 -13.15 -0.23 0.66
CA LEU A 76 -13.77 -1.03 1.72
C LEU A 76 -15.02 -0.36 2.30
N ARG A 77 -14.95 0.96 2.58
CA ARG A 77 -16.11 1.73 3.07
C ARG A 77 -17.25 1.75 2.05
N THR A 78 -16.95 2.04 0.79
CA THR A 78 -17.95 2.04 -0.29
C THR A 78 -18.60 0.68 -0.45
N TRP A 79 -17.84 -0.41 -0.33
CA TRP A 79 -18.40 -1.76 -0.42
C TRP A 79 -19.31 -2.08 0.77
N GLN A 80 -18.88 -1.76 2.00
CA GLN A 80 -19.69 -1.92 3.21
C GLN A 80 -21.01 -1.14 3.11
N GLU A 81 -20.97 0.12 2.68
CA GLU A 81 -22.16 0.97 2.48
C GLU A 81 -23.09 0.41 1.40
N LYS A 82 -22.55 -0.04 0.26
CA LYS A 82 -23.33 -0.67 -0.80
C LYS A 82 -24.04 -1.93 -0.31
N LEU A 83 -23.35 -2.79 0.43
CA LEU A 83 -23.93 -4.02 0.98
C LEU A 83 -25.10 -3.72 1.93
N LEU A 84 -24.92 -2.76 2.83
CA LEU A 84 -25.95 -2.37 3.79
C LEU A 84 -27.16 -1.74 3.09
N ASN A 85 -26.93 -0.83 2.14
CA ASN A 85 -28.00 -0.20 1.37
C ASN A 85 -28.78 -1.22 0.54
N TRP A 86 -28.08 -2.13 -0.14
CA TRP A 86 -28.68 -3.23 -0.88
C TRP A 86 -29.57 -4.08 0.03
N PHE A 87 -29.06 -4.52 1.18
CA PHE A 87 -29.82 -5.35 2.10
C PHE A 87 -31.06 -4.60 2.65
N ASN A 88 -30.94 -3.33 3.00
CA ASN A 88 -32.07 -2.53 3.49
C ASN A 88 -33.17 -2.38 2.43
N THR A 89 -32.79 -2.16 1.17
CA THR A 89 -33.74 -2.11 0.04
C THR A 89 -34.41 -3.47 -0.15
N LEU A 90 -33.64 -4.56 -0.17
CA LEU A 90 -34.18 -5.92 -0.28
C LEU A 90 -35.16 -6.22 0.87
N GLN A 91 -34.79 -5.89 2.11
CA GLN A 91 -35.62 -6.10 3.28
C GLN A 91 -36.94 -5.33 3.16
N SER A 92 -36.89 -4.06 2.75
CA SER A 92 -38.09 -3.25 2.53
C SER A 92 -38.99 -3.87 1.45
N ASN A 93 -38.41 -4.33 0.36
CA ASN A 93 -39.16 -4.97 -0.72
C ASN A 93 -39.85 -6.26 -0.25
N LEU A 94 -39.13 -7.13 0.46
CA LEU A 94 -39.68 -8.40 0.97
C LEU A 94 -40.77 -8.20 2.04
N LEU A 95 -40.74 -7.09 2.80
CA LEU A 95 -41.74 -6.82 3.83
C LEU A 95 -42.96 -6.05 3.31
N ASN A 96 -42.79 -5.20 2.29
CA ASN A 96 -43.82 -4.24 1.86
C ASN A 96 -44.44 -4.56 0.49
N SER A 97 -43.79 -5.37 -0.34
CA SER A 97 -44.28 -5.71 -1.69
C SER A 97 -45.14 -6.97 -1.65
N SER A 98 -46.25 -6.99 -2.38
CA SER A 98 -46.99 -8.22 -2.68
C SER A 98 -46.58 -8.87 -4.01
N ALA A 99 -45.74 -8.19 -4.80
CA ALA A 99 -45.24 -8.71 -6.07
C ALA A 99 -44.12 -9.73 -5.85
N SER A 100 -44.00 -10.66 -6.79
CA SER A 100 -42.87 -11.60 -6.82
C SER A 100 -41.57 -10.82 -7.00
N ILE A 101 -40.56 -11.15 -6.19
CA ILE A 101 -39.25 -10.53 -6.21
C ILE A 101 -38.27 -11.56 -6.79
N SER A 102 -37.40 -11.13 -7.70
CA SER A 102 -36.25 -11.92 -8.14
C SER A 102 -34.99 -11.44 -7.41
N SER A 103 -33.99 -12.32 -7.25
CA SER A 103 -32.65 -11.85 -6.91
C SER A 103 -32.16 -10.95 -8.05
N ASN A 104 -31.67 -9.75 -7.72
CA ASN A 104 -30.99 -8.94 -8.72
C ASN A 104 -29.60 -9.50 -8.92
N ASP A 105 -29.47 -10.44 -9.86
CA ASP A 105 -28.22 -11.14 -10.12
C ASP A 105 -27.08 -10.17 -10.47
N ALA A 106 -27.37 -9.01 -11.07
CA ALA A 106 -26.37 -7.98 -11.39
C ALA A 106 -25.71 -7.39 -10.14
N GLU A 107 -26.47 -7.01 -9.12
CA GLU A 107 -25.93 -6.48 -7.85
C GLU A 107 -25.12 -7.54 -7.09
N LEU A 108 -25.53 -8.81 -7.20
CA LEU A 108 -24.79 -9.92 -6.61
C LEU A 108 -23.46 -10.19 -7.35
N GLN A 109 -23.45 -10.03 -8.68
CA GLN A 109 -22.22 -10.13 -9.47
C GLN A 109 -21.25 -9.00 -9.14
N ASP A 110 -21.72 -7.77 -8.89
CA ASP A 110 -20.86 -6.64 -8.50
C ASP A 110 -20.06 -6.94 -7.23
N PHE A 111 -20.68 -7.58 -6.24
CA PHE A 111 -20.01 -7.97 -5.01
C PHE A 111 -19.00 -9.10 -5.20
N VAL A 112 -19.33 -10.09 -6.03
CA VAL A 112 -18.40 -11.17 -6.39
C VAL A 112 -17.22 -10.63 -7.19
N LEU A 113 -17.47 -9.70 -8.12
CA LEU A 113 -16.43 -9.06 -8.92
C LEU A 113 -15.50 -8.26 -8.04
N PHE A 114 -16.04 -7.43 -7.14
CA PHE A 114 -15.25 -6.67 -6.17
C PHE A 114 -14.29 -7.58 -5.37
N TYR A 115 -14.79 -8.68 -4.82
CA TYR A 115 -13.96 -9.61 -4.06
C TYR A 115 -12.84 -10.23 -4.91
N LYS A 116 -13.09 -10.52 -6.19
CA LYS A 116 -12.09 -11.05 -7.11
C LYS A 116 -11.06 -10.01 -7.56
N GLU A 117 -11.47 -8.76 -7.70
CA GLU A 117 -10.61 -7.66 -8.12
C GLU A 117 -9.79 -7.07 -6.96
N PHE A 118 -10.21 -7.30 -5.72
CA PHE A 118 -9.47 -6.86 -4.55
C PHE A 118 -8.10 -7.56 -4.50
N ASN A 119 -7.03 -6.77 -4.65
CA ASN A 119 -5.67 -7.23 -4.55
C ASN A 119 -4.90 -6.44 -3.48
N THR A 120 -4.12 -7.14 -2.67
CA THR A 120 -3.25 -6.52 -1.67
C THR A 120 -2.00 -7.34 -1.46
N ASP A 121 -0.89 -6.64 -1.24
CA ASP A 121 0.40 -7.23 -0.88
C ASP A 121 0.62 -7.29 0.65
N ASN A 122 -0.41 -6.96 1.43
CA ASN A 122 -0.43 -7.15 2.88
C ASN A 122 -1.03 -8.54 3.19
N GLU A 123 -0.19 -9.48 3.61
CA GLU A 123 -0.59 -10.87 3.92
C GLU A 123 -1.64 -10.96 5.03
N ASP A 124 -1.53 -10.14 6.07
CA ASP A 124 -2.51 -10.10 7.15
C ASP A 124 -3.86 -9.59 6.62
N LEU A 125 -3.85 -8.59 5.72
CA LEU A 125 -5.07 -8.04 5.13
C LEU A 125 -5.70 -9.05 4.18
N LYS A 126 -4.88 -9.76 3.42
CA LYS A 126 -5.31 -10.86 2.54
C LYS A 126 -5.98 -11.97 3.34
N LEU A 127 -5.42 -12.33 4.50
CA LEU A 127 -6.03 -13.29 5.41
C LEU A 127 -7.39 -12.78 5.92
N THR A 128 -7.47 -11.54 6.39
CA THR A 128 -8.73 -10.92 6.85
C THR A 128 -9.78 -10.90 5.74
N MET A 129 -9.38 -10.51 4.52
CA MET A 129 -10.28 -10.47 3.36
C MET A 129 -10.76 -11.87 2.97
N SER A 130 -9.90 -12.89 3.03
CA SER A 130 -10.30 -14.27 2.71
C SER A 130 -11.44 -14.79 3.58
N ARG A 131 -11.54 -14.31 4.82
CA ARG A 131 -12.59 -14.67 5.78
C ARG A 131 -13.94 -14.04 5.48
N LEU A 132 -14.02 -13.06 4.58
CA LEU A 132 -15.30 -12.47 4.14
C LEU A 132 -16.10 -13.42 3.26
N ASN A 133 -15.44 -14.35 2.56
CA ASN A 133 -16.10 -15.19 1.57
C ASN A 133 -17.19 -16.07 2.19
N GLU A 134 -16.90 -16.77 3.28
CA GLU A 134 -17.85 -17.66 3.96
C GLU A 134 -19.13 -16.93 4.44
N PRO A 135 -19.06 -15.86 5.25
CA PRO A 135 -20.26 -15.14 5.69
C PRO A 135 -21.01 -14.48 4.52
N PHE A 136 -20.31 -14.10 3.45
CA PHE A 136 -20.93 -13.59 2.23
C PHE A 136 -21.69 -14.69 1.47
N GLN A 137 -21.13 -15.87 1.26
CA GLN A 137 -21.86 -16.99 0.63
C GLN A 137 -23.08 -17.40 1.44
N SER A 138 -22.93 -17.49 2.77
CA SER A 138 -24.06 -17.79 3.66
C SER A 138 -25.16 -16.71 3.62
N LEU A 139 -24.78 -15.44 3.42
CA LEU A 139 -25.73 -14.34 3.21
C LEU A 139 -26.53 -14.57 1.94
N LEU A 140 -25.85 -14.89 0.83
CA LEU A 140 -26.48 -15.14 -0.47
C LEU A 140 -27.47 -16.31 -0.41
N GLU A 141 -27.10 -17.40 0.24
CA GLU A 141 -27.97 -18.56 0.42
C GLU A 141 -29.23 -18.19 1.22
N THR A 142 -29.05 -17.53 2.36
CA THR A 142 -30.18 -17.13 3.23
C THR A 142 -31.09 -16.12 2.53
N VAL A 143 -30.55 -15.26 1.66
CA VAL A 143 -31.34 -14.32 0.84
C VAL A 143 -32.18 -15.06 -0.21
N LYS A 144 -31.61 -16.07 -0.88
CA LYS A 144 -32.37 -16.90 -1.84
C LYS A 144 -33.53 -17.63 -1.15
N GLU A 145 -33.31 -18.13 0.05
CA GLU A 145 -34.36 -18.72 0.88
C GLU A 145 -35.46 -17.69 1.23
N ALA A 146 -35.07 -16.47 1.63
CA ALA A 146 -36.02 -15.41 1.99
C ALA A 146 -36.88 -14.99 0.78
N ILE A 147 -36.28 -14.84 -0.40
CA ILE A 147 -37.00 -14.54 -1.64
C ILE A 147 -37.96 -15.69 -2.01
N SER A 148 -37.53 -16.94 -1.85
CA SER A 148 -38.37 -18.11 -2.13
C SER A 148 -39.58 -18.17 -1.20
N ALA A 149 -39.37 -17.93 0.11
CA ALA A 149 -40.45 -17.86 1.10
C ALA A 149 -41.43 -16.72 0.81
N HIS A 150 -40.93 -15.56 0.38
CA HIS A 150 -41.75 -14.42 -0.05
C HIS A 150 -42.64 -14.78 -1.24
N ASN A 151 -42.07 -15.40 -2.27
CA ASN A 151 -42.82 -15.85 -3.45
C ASN A 151 -43.87 -16.92 -3.11
N GLN A 152 -43.71 -17.64 -1.99
CA GLN A 152 -44.67 -18.59 -1.44
C GLN A 152 -45.66 -17.94 -0.44
N SER A 153 -45.57 -16.63 -0.21
CA SER A 153 -46.38 -15.90 0.78
C SER A 153 -46.19 -16.35 2.24
N ASP A 154 -45.04 -16.96 2.59
CA ASP A 154 -44.69 -17.29 3.98
C ASP A 154 -43.96 -16.12 4.65
N TYR A 155 -44.72 -15.09 5.01
CA TYR A 155 -44.20 -13.87 5.63
C TYR A 155 -43.55 -14.10 7.01
N LYS A 156 -43.93 -15.17 7.71
CA LYS A 156 -43.34 -15.53 9.01
C LYS A 156 -41.93 -16.06 8.81
N GLN A 157 -41.73 -16.94 7.83
CA GLN A 157 -40.40 -17.42 7.45
C GLN A 157 -39.52 -16.29 6.90
N VAL A 158 -40.05 -15.40 6.07
CA VAL A 158 -39.33 -14.21 5.58
C VAL A 158 -38.78 -13.38 6.73
N SER A 159 -39.63 -13.05 7.71
CA SER A 159 -39.24 -12.25 8.87
C SER A 159 -38.14 -12.93 9.69
N ALA A 160 -38.24 -14.24 9.91
CA ALA A 160 -37.23 -15.01 10.63
C ALA A 160 -35.87 -15.05 9.91
N LEU A 161 -35.88 -15.22 8.58
CA LEU A 161 -34.66 -15.24 7.76
C LEU A 161 -33.99 -13.87 7.71
N LEU A 162 -34.76 -12.78 7.60
CA LEU A 162 -34.23 -11.41 7.65
C LEU A 162 -33.57 -11.09 9.00
N GLU A 163 -34.18 -11.51 10.11
CA GLU A 163 -33.58 -11.37 11.43
C GLU A 163 -32.30 -12.22 11.58
N LYS A 164 -32.27 -13.44 11.03
CA LYS A 164 -31.06 -14.28 10.98
C LYS A 164 -29.93 -13.57 10.23
N ILE A 165 -30.21 -13.00 9.06
CA ILE A 165 -29.22 -12.26 8.27
C ILE A 165 -28.65 -11.09 9.07
N LYS A 166 -29.50 -10.28 9.72
CA LYS A 166 -29.06 -9.14 10.53
C LYS A 166 -28.21 -9.57 11.71
N ARG A 167 -28.63 -10.59 12.46
CA ARG A 167 -27.98 -10.98 13.72
C ARG A 167 -26.75 -11.87 13.54
N SER A 168 -26.52 -12.38 12.33
CA SER A 168 -25.42 -13.28 12.03
C SER A 168 -24.53 -12.72 10.93
N ASN A 169 -24.96 -12.84 9.67
CA ASN A 169 -24.13 -12.61 8.50
C ASN A 169 -23.66 -11.16 8.38
N LEU A 170 -24.56 -10.19 8.55
CA LEU A 170 -24.20 -8.77 8.42
C LEU A 170 -23.25 -8.33 9.53
N ILE A 171 -23.52 -8.71 10.79
CA ILE A 171 -22.62 -8.39 11.91
C ILE A 171 -21.23 -9.01 11.68
N GLN A 172 -21.16 -10.25 11.19
CA GLN A 172 -19.88 -10.89 10.88
C GLN A 172 -19.11 -10.14 9.79
N LEU A 173 -19.80 -9.78 8.69
CA LEU A 173 -19.20 -9.01 7.60
C LEU A 173 -18.72 -7.64 8.10
N GLU A 174 -19.56 -6.90 8.83
CA GLU A 174 -19.21 -5.60 9.41
C GLU A 174 -17.96 -5.69 10.28
N ARG A 175 -17.87 -6.69 11.16
CA ARG A 175 -16.68 -6.88 12.00
C ARG A 175 -15.43 -7.14 11.17
N LEU A 176 -15.52 -7.96 10.13
CA LEU A 176 -14.40 -8.23 9.22
C LEU A 176 -13.98 -6.98 8.43
N PHE A 177 -14.93 -6.15 8.00
CA PHE A 177 -14.65 -4.85 7.40
C PHE A 177 -13.92 -3.92 8.36
N GLU A 178 -14.40 -3.80 9.60
CA GLU A 178 -13.72 -2.98 10.61
C GLU A 178 -12.31 -3.50 10.88
N SER A 179 -12.14 -4.81 11.03
CA SER A 179 -10.81 -5.43 11.20
C SER A 179 -9.89 -5.12 10.01
N ALA A 180 -10.37 -5.25 8.77
CA ALA A 180 -9.58 -4.93 7.58
C ALA A 180 -9.14 -3.46 7.54
N LYS A 181 -10.05 -2.54 7.85
CA LYS A 181 -9.76 -1.08 7.90
C LYS A 181 -8.79 -0.73 9.02
N GLU A 182 -8.98 -1.31 10.20
CA GLU A 182 -8.11 -1.11 11.36
C GLU A 182 -6.70 -1.64 11.05
N GLN A 183 -6.60 -2.80 10.42
CA GLN A 183 -5.32 -3.40 10.08
C GLN A 183 -4.49 -2.53 9.12
N ILE A 184 -5.12 -1.99 8.06
CA ILE A 184 -4.45 -1.04 7.15
C ILE A 184 -3.93 0.18 7.92
N THR A 185 -4.70 0.68 8.89
CA THR A 185 -4.36 1.87 9.67
C THR A 185 -3.24 1.61 10.67
N LEU A 186 -3.28 0.45 11.35
CA LEU A 186 -2.29 0.10 12.39
C LEU A 186 -0.97 -0.39 11.81
N ASP A 187 -0.99 -1.02 10.64
CA ASP A 187 0.22 -1.50 9.95
C ASP A 187 1.04 -0.36 9.35
N TYR A 188 0.40 0.77 9.03
CA TYR A 188 1.07 1.93 8.45
C TYR A 188 1.66 2.83 9.55
N LYS A 189 2.92 2.56 9.90
CA LYS A 189 3.71 3.33 10.87
C LYS A 189 4.99 3.83 10.23
N PRO A 190 4.87 4.81 9.31
CA PRO A 190 6.01 5.24 8.51
C PRO A 190 7.14 5.80 9.37
N ILE A 191 8.36 5.61 8.88
CA ILE A 191 9.60 6.07 9.50
C ILE A 191 10.45 6.79 8.46
N ILE A 192 11.24 7.77 8.91
CA ILE A 192 12.30 8.39 8.12
C ILE A 192 13.61 7.67 8.44
N VAL A 193 14.29 7.20 7.40
CA VAL A 193 15.66 6.68 7.48
C VAL A 193 16.62 7.78 7.04
N PHE A 194 17.37 8.35 7.98
CA PHE A 194 18.43 9.31 7.67
C PHE A 194 19.66 8.55 7.20
N THR A 195 20.11 8.89 5.99
CA THR A 195 21.23 8.23 5.32
C THR A 195 22.46 9.12 5.29
N THR A 196 23.63 8.54 5.02
CA THR A 196 24.92 9.24 4.98
C THR A 196 25.81 8.72 3.85
N LYS A 197 26.81 9.52 3.45
CA LYS A 197 27.89 9.11 2.54
C LYS A 197 29.22 8.89 3.26
N ASP A 198 29.40 9.49 4.42
CA ASP A 198 30.66 9.57 5.16
C ASP A 198 30.56 8.97 6.57
N GLY A 199 29.38 8.52 6.98
CA GLY A 199 29.13 7.98 8.32
C GLY A 199 28.87 9.06 9.37
N LEU A 200 28.86 10.35 9.00
CA LEU A 200 28.82 11.47 9.94
C LEU A 200 27.70 12.45 9.61
N ASN A 201 27.65 12.93 8.37
CA ASN A 201 26.72 13.97 7.95
C ASN A 201 25.48 13.36 7.29
N PRO A 202 24.27 13.88 7.60
CA PRO A 202 23.07 13.43 6.93
C PRO A 202 23.11 13.87 5.46
N HIS A 203 22.79 12.95 4.57
CA HIS A 203 22.68 13.21 3.14
C HIS A 203 21.21 13.39 2.74
N VAL A 204 20.39 12.38 2.97
CA VAL A 204 18.94 12.42 2.72
C VAL A 204 18.15 11.63 3.75
N GLY A 205 16.92 12.05 4.02
CA GLY A 205 15.92 11.26 4.72
C GLY A 205 15.04 10.49 3.74
N LEU A 206 14.76 9.23 4.04
CA LEU A 206 13.89 8.37 3.22
C LEU A 206 12.69 7.92 4.03
N LEU A 207 11.50 8.34 3.63
CA LEU A 207 10.25 7.87 4.20
C LEU A 207 9.98 6.45 3.67
N VAL A 208 9.85 5.51 4.61
CA VAL A 208 9.52 4.10 4.37
C VAL A 208 8.42 3.66 5.33
N ASP A 209 7.74 2.55 5.04
CA ASP A 209 6.57 2.14 5.81
C ASP A 209 6.93 1.53 7.16
N LYS A 210 7.96 0.69 7.20
CA LYS A 210 8.48 0.04 8.42
C LYS A 210 9.84 -0.63 8.17
N VAL A 211 10.58 -0.88 9.25
CA VAL A 211 11.73 -1.79 9.26
C VAL A 211 11.23 -3.24 9.25
N GLU A 212 11.88 -4.12 8.49
CA GLU A 212 11.59 -5.57 8.49
C GLU A 212 12.65 -6.34 9.27
N ASP A 213 13.76 -6.71 8.64
CA ASP A 213 14.81 -7.57 9.19
C ASP A 213 16.22 -7.10 8.77
N ASN A 214 17.24 -7.59 9.49
CA ASN A 214 18.65 -7.45 9.10
C ASN A 214 19.10 -8.74 8.41
N ILE A 215 19.81 -8.60 7.29
CA ILE A 215 20.36 -9.72 6.53
C ILE A 215 21.86 -9.57 6.29
N ASP A 216 22.57 -10.69 6.42
CA ASP A 216 23.95 -10.84 5.98
C ASP A 216 24.00 -11.37 4.55
N TYR A 217 24.75 -10.70 3.68
CA TYR A 217 24.91 -11.09 2.27
C TYR A 217 26.36 -10.98 1.81
N LYS A 218 26.68 -11.73 0.76
CA LYS A 218 27.92 -11.62 0.00
C LYS A 218 27.67 -10.85 -1.29
N LYS A 219 28.73 -10.23 -1.83
CA LYS A 219 28.65 -9.47 -3.09
C LYS A 219 28.13 -10.32 -4.26
N GLU A 220 28.39 -11.61 -4.22
CA GLU A 220 27.96 -12.61 -5.23
C GLU A 220 26.45 -12.87 -5.23
N ASP A 221 25.77 -12.57 -4.12
CA ASP A 221 24.32 -12.76 -3.97
C ASP A 221 23.52 -11.65 -4.66
N ILE A 222 24.16 -10.52 -4.96
CA ILE A 222 23.56 -9.39 -5.67
C ILE A 222 23.48 -9.73 -7.16
N LYS A 223 22.26 -9.81 -7.68
CA LYS A 223 22.00 -9.95 -9.12
C LYS A 223 21.91 -8.57 -9.77
N SER A 224 22.67 -8.37 -10.85
CA SER A 224 22.61 -7.13 -11.64
C SER A 224 21.25 -6.96 -12.33
N LEU A 225 20.86 -5.70 -12.49
CA LEU A 225 19.63 -5.28 -13.17
C LEU A 225 19.80 -5.21 -14.69
N ASP A 226 21.03 -5.23 -15.21
CA ASP A 226 21.32 -5.02 -16.64
C ASP A 226 20.58 -6.03 -17.53
N LYS A 227 20.47 -7.28 -17.07
CA LYS A 227 19.75 -8.35 -17.77
C LYS A 227 18.23 -8.18 -17.80
N LEU A 228 17.67 -7.38 -16.88
CA LEU A 228 16.22 -7.11 -16.82
C LEU A 228 15.83 -5.94 -17.73
N THR A 229 16.70 -4.95 -17.86
CA THR A 229 16.49 -3.80 -18.76
C THR A 229 16.55 -4.18 -20.25
N GLU A 230 17.21 -5.29 -20.60
CA GLU A 230 17.28 -5.84 -21.97
C GLU A 230 15.92 -6.35 -22.50
N VAL A 231 14.94 -6.62 -21.64
CA VAL A 231 13.62 -7.17 -22.00
C VAL A 231 12.57 -6.07 -22.23
N GLY A 232 13.00 -4.81 -22.38
CA GLY A 232 12.09 -3.67 -22.62
C GLY A 232 11.50 -3.06 -21.35
N PHE A 233 12.23 -3.13 -20.24
CA PHE A 233 11.84 -2.54 -18.95
C PHE A 233 12.42 -1.13 -18.82
N ASP A 234 11.60 -0.10 -19.05
CA ASP A 234 12.00 1.30 -18.84
C ASP A 234 11.73 1.73 -17.39
N LEU A 235 12.81 1.86 -16.63
CA LEU A 235 12.81 2.55 -15.34
C LEU A 235 13.02 4.04 -15.57
N ASP A 236 12.35 4.88 -14.79
CA ASP A 236 12.67 6.30 -14.79
C ASP A 236 14.15 6.51 -14.37
N PRO A 237 14.80 7.58 -14.86
CA PRO A 237 16.23 7.78 -14.61
C PRO A 237 16.61 7.84 -13.12
N GLN A 238 15.74 8.39 -12.26
CA GLN A 238 16.01 8.51 -10.83
C GLN A 238 16.01 7.13 -10.17
N THR A 239 15.01 6.29 -10.46
CA THR A 239 14.93 4.91 -9.95
C THR A 239 16.09 4.06 -10.47
N LYS A 240 16.42 4.17 -11.77
CA LYS A 240 17.52 3.41 -12.39
C LYS A 240 18.87 3.69 -11.72
N ASN A 241 19.16 4.96 -11.43
CA ASN A 241 20.42 5.35 -10.81
C ASN A 241 20.53 4.90 -9.35
N MET A 242 19.39 4.81 -8.65
CA MET A 242 19.31 4.38 -7.26
C MET A 242 19.44 2.87 -7.08
N MET A 243 18.86 2.07 -7.98
CA MET A 243 18.86 0.62 -7.85
C MET A 243 20.24 0.02 -8.21
N ARG A 244 20.84 -0.74 -7.29
CA ARG A 244 22.14 -1.39 -7.48
C ARG A 244 22.05 -2.87 -7.82
N GLY A 245 20.93 -3.50 -7.52
CA GLY A 245 20.74 -4.92 -7.77
C GLY A 245 19.54 -5.50 -7.04
N LEU A 246 19.32 -6.79 -7.26
CA LEU A 246 18.33 -7.58 -6.55
C LEU A 246 19.02 -8.60 -5.64
N ILE A 247 18.49 -8.76 -4.44
CA ILE A 247 18.91 -9.77 -3.49
C ILE A 247 17.76 -10.76 -3.34
N LYS A 248 18.06 -12.04 -3.52
CA LYS A 248 17.05 -13.10 -3.38
C LYS A 248 16.85 -13.43 -1.90
N LEU A 249 15.64 -13.22 -1.40
CA LEU A 249 15.17 -13.71 -0.10
C LEU A 249 14.41 -15.04 -0.28
N SER A 250 14.03 -15.68 0.83
CA SER A 250 13.38 -17.00 0.83
C SER A 250 12.10 -17.06 -0.01
N GLN A 251 11.27 -16.01 0.05
CA GLN A 251 9.97 -15.94 -0.65
C GLN A 251 9.80 -14.72 -1.56
N LYS A 252 10.76 -13.78 -1.55
CA LYS A 252 10.69 -12.53 -2.32
C LYS A 252 12.07 -12.04 -2.75
N HIS A 253 12.14 -11.00 -3.55
CA HIS A 253 13.39 -10.28 -3.82
C HIS A 253 13.37 -8.95 -3.08
N SER A 254 14.54 -8.52 -2.60
CA SER A 254 14.75 -7.15 -2.13
C SER A 254 15.55 -6.35 -3.14
N VAL A 255 15.17 -5.08 -3.29
CA VAL A 255 15.89 -4.12 -4.12
C VAL A 255 16.98 -3.47 -3.28
N LEU A 256 18.24 -3.70 -3.64
CA LEU A 256 19.36 -2.98 -3.05
C LEU A 256 19.41 -1.57 -3.64
N ILE A 257 19.29 -0.56 -2.79
CA ILE A 257 19.31 0.83 -3.20
C ILE A 257 20.55 1.56 -2.68
N ASP A 258 21.01 2.54 -3.43
CA ASP A 258 22.04 3.49 -3.04
C ASP A 258 21.43 4.89 -2.91
N PRO A 259 21.21 5.39 -1.69
CA PRO A 259 20.54 6.67 -1.46
C PRO A 259 21.41 7.87 -1.84
N SER A 260 22.72 7.67 -2.03
CA SER A 260 23.68 8.74 -2.31
C SER A 260 23.44 9.44 -3.66
N VAL A 261 22.71 8.78 -4.57
CA VAL A 261 22.48 9.20 -5.96
C VAL A 261 21.15 9.91 -6.20
N ILE A 262 20.27 10.03 -5.19
CA ILE A 262 18.94 10.68 -5.28
C ILE A 262 19.05 12.18 -5.68
N PHE A 263 20.27 12.72 -5.72
CA PHE A 263 20.60 14.10 -6.08
C PHE A 263 21.72 14.23 -7.12
N LYS A 264 21.83 13.34 -8.10
CA LYS A 264 22.64 13.65 -9.29
C LYS A 264 21.74 14.26 -10.37
N PRO A 265 21.72 15.59 -10.54
CA PRO A 265 21.22 16.19 -11.77
C PRO A 265 21.91 15.50 -12.95
N THR A 266 21.14 15.04 -13.93
CA THR A 266 21.65 14.52 -15.21
C THR A 266 22.56 15.54 -15.91
N GLN A 267 22.46 16.82 -15.54
CA GLN A 267 23.28 17.93 -16.04
C GLN A 267 24.72 17.99 -15.50
N LEU A 268 25.09 17.17 -14.51
CA LEU A 268 26.46 17.13 -13.98
C LEU A 268 27.33 16.02 -14.60
N GLU A 269 26.77 15.16 -15.46
CA GLU A 269 27.58 14.17 -16.20
C GLU A 269 28.30 14.78 -17.42
N GLU A 270 27.85 15.92 -17.93
CA GLU A 270 28.48 16.62 -19.07
C GLU A 270 29.53 17.67 -18.65
N SER A 271 29.66 17.99 -17.35
CA SER A 271 30.51 19.10 -16.87
C SER A 271 31.75 18.68 -16.07
N GLU A 272 32.07 17.39 -15.98
CA GLU A 272 33.40 16.94 -15.51
C GLU A 272 34.47 16.92 -16.63
N SER A 273 34.13 17.37 -17.84
CA SER A 273 35.05 17.46 -18.99
C SER A 273 35.28 18.86 -19.55
N GLU A 274 35.04 19.93 -18.78
CA GLU A 274 35.53 21.26 -19.15
C GLU A 274 36.28 21.93 -18.01
N GLU A 275 37.44 22.43 -18.40
CA GLU A 275 38.52 22.94 -17.58
C GLU A 275 38.09 24.07 -16.63
N THR A 276 38.85 24.14 -15.55
CA THR A 276 39.00 25.28 -14.65
C THR A 276 39.07 26.59 -15.45
N GLN A 277 37.98 27.37 -15.49
CA GLN A 277 38.05 28.79 -15.82
C GLN A 277 37.28 29.62 -14.79
N ALA A 278 38.05 30.53 -14.20
CA ALA A 278 37.67 31.45 -13.15
C ALA A 278 36.61 32.46 -13.58
N TYR A 279 35.62 32.70 -12.73
CA TYR A 279 34.89 33.97 -12.51
C TYR A 279 34.22 33.81 -11.12
N GLY A 280 34.28 34.71 -10.13
CA GLY A 280 34.40 36.16 -10.15
C GLY A 280 33.05 36.78 -9.75
N LEU A 281 32.92 37.17 -8.46
CA LEU A 281 31.89 38.05 -7.85
C LEU A 281 30.48 37.42 -7.71
N PHE A 282 29.78 37.47 -6.56
CA PHE A 282 29.69 38.48 -5.50
C PHE A 282 29.82 37.90 -4.09
#